data_AF-A0A9R0VSV2-F1
#
_entry.id   AF-A0A9R0VSV2-F1
#
_cell.length_a   1.000
_cell.length_b   1.000
_cell.length_c   1.000
_cell.angle_alpha   90.00
_cell.angle_beta   90.00
_cell.angle_gamma   90.00
#
_symmetry.space_group_name_H-M   'P 1'
#
loop_
_entity.id
_entity.type
_entity.pdbx_description
1 polymer ?
#
loop_
_entity_poly.entity_id
_entity_poly.type
_entity_poly.pdbx_seq_one_letter_code
_entity_poly.pdbx_strand_id
1 'polypeptide(L)'
;MKSGVHVYYLSFQPPGRSFSRGETILNITGCDLDVYWVNNNTHRTTWICTTVCPDQVITETMARLKCSGIGCCSFPVTGLLPDAFQLKFVHHHGKTSTGTRSNQTSMLWDRISISDGGGGTVLWNIVDQQNCASAMRNRTRYACIGKHSLCGDHSVTSTDGYNCICSAGYAGNPFIQDGCSRDKGYNPIPSRANCTRSCGNISVPYPFGLEEGCFAREEFQLNCTNMASSAVLMFGLDQVMDLNVYQGTIKSIWPDQQGASFYHIFSRRALFVGYGYFYSMQWVAANLSCIEAQRNISGYACVSTNSKCVAVDGEWSYIGYRCKCSDGFRGNPYTQSGCQGNYTHCPSLSSELLTVIFKSFHVVYCPSGYYAAKNVICTCHVLFFSIKMSYG
;
A
#
# COMPACT_ATOMS: atom_id res chain seq x y z
N MET A 1 -25.48 10.42 26.02
CA MET A 1 -26.24 9.24 26.45
C MET A 1 -27.39 9.74 27.31
N LYS A 2 -28.58 9.13 27.22
CA LYS A 2 -29.76 9.61 27.95
C LYS A 2 -29.85 8.92 29.30
N SER A 3 -30.21 9.68 30.34
CA SER A 3 -30.45 9.12 31.67
C SER A 3 -31.56 8.07 31.62
N GLY A 4 -31.37 6.94 32.30
CA GLY A 4 -32.29 5.81 32.30
C GLY A 4 -32.29 4.93 31.04
N VAL A 5 -31.45 5.25 30.03
CA VAL A 5 -31.33 4.46 28.81
C VAL A 5 -29.99 3.71 28.81
N HIS A 6 -30.10 2.38 28.80
CA HIS A 6 -28.95 1.47 28.86
C HIS A 6 -28.62 0.80 27.53
N VAL A 7 -29.52 0.88 26.54
CA VAL A 7 -29.34 0.22 25.25
C VAL A 7 -29.49 1.24 24.14
N TYR A 8 -28.53 1.26 23.22
CA TYR A 8 -28.52 2.12 22.04
C TYR A 8 -28.35 1.26 20.80
N TYR A 9 -28.95 1.70 19.69
CA TYR A 9 -28.81 1.05 18.40
C TYR A 9 -28.31 2.07 17.38
N LEU A 10 -27.40 1.63 16.51
CA LEU A 10 -27.00 2.39 15.34
C LEU A 10 -27.14 1.48 14.12
N SER A 11 -27.90 1.95 13.13
CA SER A 11 -27.98 1.28 11.84
C SER A 11 -27.19 2.06 10.80
N PHE A 12 -26.38 1.34 10.04
CA PHE A 12 -25.70 1.86 8.86
C PHE A 12 -26.36 1.25 7.62
N GLN A 13 -26.68 2.10 6.65
CA GLN A 13 -27.17 1.68 5.35
C GLN A 13 -26.47 2.53 4.29
N PRO A 14 -25.92 1.91 3.23
CA PRO A 14 -25.29 2.67 2.17
C PRO A 14 -26.31 3.58 1.47
N PRO A 15 -25.86 4.73 0.94
CA PRO A 15 -26.73 5.67 0.25
C PRO A 15 -27.19 5.08 -1.08
N GLY A 16 -28.43 4.59 -1.17
CA GLY A 16 -28.96 3.97 -2.38
C GLY A 16 -28.32 2.62 -2.70
N ARG A 17 -28.58 2.10 -3.91
CA ARG A 17 -28.15 0.75 -4.33
C ARG A 17 -26.86 0.71 -5.16
N SER A 18 -26.34 1.88 -5.54
CA SER A 18 -25.10 2.00 -6.33
C SER A 18 -23.85 1.89 -5.48
N PHE A 19 -23.96 2.07 -4.17
CA PHE A 19 -22.82 2.13 -3.27
C PHE A 19 -22.82 0.92 -2.35
N SER A 20 -21.65 0.33 -2.22
CA SER A 20 -21.36 -0.75 -1.28
C SER A 20 -20.25 -0.30 -0.35
N ARG A 21 -20.23 -0.91 0.82
CA ARG A 21 -19.22 -0.65 1.83
C ARG A 21 -17.98 -1.45 1.45
N GLY A 22 -16.86 -0.77 1.26
CA GLY A 22 -15.56 -1.42 1.20
C GLY A 22 -15.07 -1.81 2.60
N GLU A 23 -13.81 -2.19 2.69
CA GLU A 23 -13.20 -2.44 4.00
C GLU A 23 -13.04 -1.13 4.77
N THR A 24 -13.30 -1.21 6.08
CA THR A 24 -13.17 -0.10 7.02
C THR A 24 -12.94 -0.65 8.41
N ILE A 25 -12.28 0.12 9.27
CA ILE A 25 -12.11 -0.18 10.68
C ILE A 25 -12.97 0.79 11.46
N LEU A 26 -13.84 0.29 12.32
CA LEU A 26 -14.64 1.13 13.20
C LEU A 26 -13.99 1.21 14.57
N ASN A 27 -13.68 2.43 14.99
CA ASN A 27 -13.24 2.75 16.34
C ASN A 27 -14.43 3.26 17.13
N ILE A 28 -14.85 2.50 18.13
CA ILE A 28 -15.89 2.87 19.08
C ILE A 28 -15.20 3.37 20.33
N THR A 29 -15.55 4.58 20.75
CA THR A 29 -15.05 5.23 21.97
C THR A 29 -16.20 5.49 22.92
N GLY A 30 -15.97 5.17 24.19
CA GLY A 30 -16.91 5.34 25.28
C GLY A 30 -16.51 4.47 26.49
N CYS A 31 -17.16 4.69 27.62
CA CYS A 31 -16.87 3.97 28.87
C CYS A 31 -17.99 3.00 29.24
N ASP A 32 -17.60 1.84 29.78
CA ASP A 32 -18.47 0.76 30.28
C ASP A 32 -19.59 0.34 29.29
N LEU A 33 -19.16 0.06 28.07
CA LEU A 33 -20.03 -0.32 26.95
C LEU A 33 -19.67 -1.70 26.43
N ASP A 34 -20.67 -2.55 26.29
CA ASP A 34 -20.59 -3.73 25.43
C ASP A 34 -21.12 -3.41 24.04
N VAL A 35 -20.38 -3.80 23.02
CA VAL A 35 -20.72 -3.62 21.61
C VAL A 35 -21.05 -4.97 21.00
N TYR A 36 -22.19 -5.03 20.33
CA TYR A 36 -22.66 -6.19 19.60
C TYR A 36 -22.96 -5.85 18.16
N TRP A 37 -22.63 -6.77 17.25
CA TRP A 37 -23.14 -6.80 15.90
C TRP A 37 -24.53 -7.40 15.89
N VAL A 38 -25.48 -6.77 15.20
CA VAL A 38 -26.84 -7.29 15.01
C VAL A 38 -27.00 -7.75 13.57
N ASN A 39 -27.28 -9.04 13.38
CA ASN A 39 -27.60 -9.55 12.06
C ASN A 39 -29.01 -9.10 11.66
N ASN A 40 -29.15 -8.33 10.57
CA ASN A 40 -30.43 -7.78 10.14
C ASN A 40 -31.49 -8.84 9.80
N ASN A 41 -31.09 -10.05 9.37
CA ASN A 41 -32.03 -11.09 8.94
C ASN A 41 -32.50 -11.97 10.11
N THR A 42 -31.59 -12.29 11.03
CA THR A 42 -31.86 -13.22 12.14
C THR A 42 -32.07 -12.54 13.48
N HIS A 43 -31.82 -11.23 13.56
CA HIS A 43 -31.77 -10.43 14.80
C HIS A 43 -30.83 -11.00 15.89
N ARG A 44 -29.96 -11.96 15.55
CA ARG A 44 -28.96 -12.50 16.47
C ARG A 44 -27.88 -11.46 16.71
N THR A 45 -27.47 -11.35 17.96
CA THR A 45 -26.41 -10.46 18.41
C THR A 45 -25.11 -11.23 18.59
N THR A 46 -24.04 -10.81 17.91
CA THR A 46 -22.69 -11.33 18.11
C THR A 46 -21.89 -10.31 18.90
N TRP A 47 -21.25 -10.72 19.98
CA TRP A 47 -20.39 -9.83 20.76
C TRP A 47 -19.15 -9.44 19.95
N ILE A 48 -18.81 -8.15 19.95
CA ILE A 48 -17.63 -7.60 19.28
C ILE A 48 -16.54 -7.32 20.30
N CYS A 49 -16.86 -6.47 21.28
CA CYS A 49 -15.92 -6.04 22.30
C CYS A 49 -16.60 -5.31 23.45
N THR A 50 -15.81 -5.05 24.49
CA THR A 50 -16.19 -4.27 25.66
C THR A 50 -15.18 -3.15 25.87
N THR A 51 -15.66 -1.95 26.18
CA THR A 51 -14.81 -0.80 26.55
C THR A 51 -14.98 -0.50 28.03
N VAL A 52 -13.88 -0.38 28.76
CA VAL A 52 -13.84 -0.13 30.21
C VAL A 52 -13.02 1.13 30.49
N CYS A 53 -13.45 1.96 31.44
CA CYS A 53 -12.69 3.13 31.86
C CYS A 53 -12.32 3.01 33.34
N PRO A 54 -11.03 2.76 33.67
CA PRO A 54 -10.61 2.55 35.06
C PRO A 54 -10.60 3.82 35.91
N ASP A 55 -10.55 5.00 35.29
CA ASP A 55 -10.51 6.31 35.95
C ASP A 55 -11.41 7.33 35.22
N GLN A 56 -11.98 8.28 35.96
CA GLN A 56 -12.79 9.39 35.45
C GLN A 56 -11.98 10.40 34.62
N VAL A 57 -10.65 10.43 34.79
CA VAL A 57 -9.73 11.38 34.13
C VAL A 57 -9.26 10.90 32.74
N ILE A 58 -9.63 9.68 32.30
CA ILE A 58 -9.15 9.16 31.02
C ILE A 58 -9.58 10.05 29.84
N THR A 59 -8.61 10.57 29.09
CA THR A 59 -8.90 11.43 27.93
C THR A 59 -9.20 10.61 26.68
N GLU A 60 -10.00 11.17 25.77
CA GLU A 60 -10.28 10.53 24.48
C GLU A 60 -8.99 10.28 23.68
N THR A 61 -8.00 11.16 23.78
CA THR A 61 -6.68 10.98 23.17
C THR A 61 -5.97 9.74 23.72
N MET A 62 -6.00 9.52 25.04
CA MET A 62 -5.39 8.34 25.68
C MET A 62 -6.11 7.04 25.29
N ALA A 63 -7.45 7.06 25.23
CA ALA A 63 -8.23 5.91 24.81
C ALA A 63 -7.96 5.55 23.33
N ARG A 64 -7.85 6.55 22.45
CA ARG A 64 -7.57 6.34 21.02
C ARG A 64 -6.14 5.91 20.73
N LEU A 65 -5.16 6.30 21.56
CA LEU A 65 -3.75 5.92 21.42
C LEU A 65 -3.52 4.41 21.48
N LYS A 66 -4.33 3.67 22.26
CA LYS A 66 -4.34 2.21 22.34
C LYS A 66 -5.78 1.70 22.38
N CYS A 67 -6.45 1.71 21.22
CA CYS A 67 -7.86 1.34 21.08
C CYS A 67 -8.10 -0.17 21.25
N SER A 68 -7.90 -0.67 22.46
CA SER A 68 -7.95 -2.10 22.81
C SER A 68 -8.60 -2.29 24.18
N GLY A 69 -9.89 -2.00 24.26
CA GLY A 69 -10.73 -2.24 25.43
C GLY A 69 -10.69 -1.16 26.52
N ILE A 70 -9.68 -0.28 26.59
CA ILE A 70 -9.68 0.83 27.56
C ILE A 70 -10.24 2.10 26.90
N GLY A 71 -11.49 2.44 27.21
CA GLY A 71 -12.21 3.59 26.65
C GLY A 71 -12.44 3.59 25.13
N CYS A 72 -11.89 2.60 24.42
CA CYS A 72 -11.95 2.49 22.98
C CYS A 72 -11.79 1.03 22.54
N CYS A 73 -12.52 0.62 21.50
CA CYS A 73 -12.38 -0.66 20.83
C CYS A 73 -12.40 -0.46 19.31
N SER A 74 -11.44 -1.07 18.64
CA SER A 74 -11.36 -1.16 17.18
C SER A 74 -11.78 -2.55 16.71
N PHE A 75 -12.48 -2.63 15.59
CA PHE A 75 -12.70 -3.89 14.89
C PHE A 75 -12.87 -3.66 13.39
N PRO A 76 -12.42 -4.60 12.55
CA PRO A 76 -12.61 -4.50 11.11
C PRO A 76 -14.06 -4.80 10.74
N VAL A 77 -14.56 -4.11 9.73
CA VAL A 77 -15.78 -4.49 9.03
C VAL A 77 -15.37 -4.94 7.63
N THR A 78 -15.30 -6.26 7.43
CA THR A 78 -14.79 -6.84 6.18
C THR A 78 -15.86 -6.88 5.08
N GLY A 79 -15.44 -7.03 3.82
CA GLY A 79 -16.35 -7.11 2.66
C GLY A 79 -17.24 -8.37 2.63
N LEU A 80 -16.99 -9.35 3.51
CA LEU A 80 -17.86 -10.52 3.70
C LEU A 80 -19.09 -10.21 4.54
N LEU A 81 -19.07 -9.11 5.29
CA LEU A 81 -20.23 -8.67 6.08
C LEU A 81 -21.17 -7.85 5.21
N PRO A 82 -22.50 -7.91 5.46
CA PRO A 82 -23.48 -7.13 4.71
C PRO A 82 -23.13 -5.64 4.62
N ASP A 83 -23.47 -5.01 3.50
CA ASP A 83 -23.27 -3.56 3.29
C ASP A 83 -24.02 -2.74 4.34
N ALA A 84 -25.23 -3.18 4.69
CA ALA A 84 -26.03 -2.61 5.75
C ALA A 84 -25.89 -3.44 7.03
N PHE A 85 -25.59 -2.79 8.14
CA PHE A 85 -25.41 -3.45 9.42
C PHE A 85 -26.00 -2.63 10.55
N GLN A 86 -26.24 -3.29 11.69
CA GLN A 86 -26.67 -2.63 12.90
C GLN A 86 -25.75 -3.00 14.05
N LEU A 87 -25.39 -2.00 14.84
CA LEU A 87 -24.67 -2.15 16.09
C LEU A 87 -25.63 -1.93 17.25
N LYS A 88 -25.48 -2.74 18.28
CA LYS A 88 -26.17 -2.60 19.56
C LYS A 88 -25.12 -2.30 20.62
N PHE A 89 -25.34 -1.25 21.39
CA PHE A 89 -24.52 -0.83 22.50
C PHE A 89 -25.29 -1.06 23.79
N VAL A 90 -24.68 -1.74 24.75
CA VAL A 90 -25.24 -1.94 26.09
C VAL A 90 -24.33 -1.21 27.07
N HIS A 91 -24.84 -0.12 27.64
CA HIS A 91 -24.16 0.70 28.62
C HIS A 91 -24.46 0.19 30.03
N HIS A 92 -23.42 -0.33 30.67
CA HIS A 92 -23.49 -0.88 32.02
C HIS A 92 -23.24 0.23 33.02
N HIS A 93 -24.30 0.97 33.36
CA HIS A 93 -24.20 1.93 34.45
C HIS A 93 -24.20 1.17 35.78
N GLY A 94 -23.00 0.82 36.28
CA GLY A 94 -22.88 -0.25 37.26
C GLY A 94 -21.70 -0.19 38.23
N LYS A 95 -21.38 0.98 38.79
CA LYS A 95 -21.01 1.21 40.22
C LYS A 95 -20.44 2.64 40.43
N THR A 96 -21.10 3.39 41.33
CA THR A 96 -20.58 4.59 42.03
C THR A 96 -20.03 5.75 41.19
N SER A 97 -20.92 6.64 40.75
CA SER A 97 -20.67 8.09 40.86
C SER A 97 -21.66 8.66 41.88
N THR A 98 -21.48 8.27 43.14
CA THR A 98 -21.99 9.03 44.30
C THR A 98 -21.04 10.17 44.69
N GLY A 99 -19.96 10.38 43.93
CA GLY A 99 -19.11 11.55 44.01
C GLY A 99 -19.64 12.65 43.09
N THR A 100 -19.81 13.85 43.64
CA THR A 100 -19.97 15.13 42.95
C THR A 100 -19.36 15.10 41.54
N ARG A 101 -20.19 15.37 40.51
CA ARG A 101 -19.73 15.64 39.13
C ARG A 101 -18.58 16.65 39.21
N SER A 102 -17.36 16.16 39.07
CA SER A 102 -16.19 17.00 38.88
C SER A 102 -16.33 17.71 37.54
N ASN A 103 -15.94 18.98 37.46
CA ASN A 103 -15.85 19.71 36.19
C ASN A 103 -14.79 19.12 35.22
N GLN A 104 -14.11 18.02 35.58
CA GLN A 104 -13.06 17.36 34.81
C GLN A 104 -13.46 15.96 34.30
N THR A 105 -14.72 15.53 34.41
CA THR A 105 -15.13 14.23 33.87
C THR A 105 -15.02 14.20 32.35
N SER A 106 -14.34 13.18 31.82
CA SER A 106 -14.16 12.97 30.39
C SER A 106 -15.49 12.80 29.65
N MET A 107 -15.58 13.31 28.41
CA MET A 107 -16.78 13.18 27.56
C MET A 107 -17.11 11.72 27.19
N LEU A 108 -16.17 10.78 27.39
CA LEU A 108 -16.33 9.35 27.11
C LEU A 108 -17.45 8.70 27.94
N TRP A 109 -17.76 9.24 29.11
CA TRP A 109 -18.83 8.74 29.99
C TRP A 109 -20.23 9.14 29.49
N ASP A 110 -20.34 10.29 28.82
CA ASP A 110 -21.63 10.83 28.38
C ASP A 110 -21.86 10.64 26.89
N ARG A 111 -20.88 10.13 26.11
CA ARG A 111 -20.97 10.03 24.65
C ARG A 111 -20.33 8.74 24.14
N ILE A 112 -21.07 8.05 23.27
CA ILE A 112 -20.52 7.04 22.38
C ILE A 112 -20.08 7.77 21.11
N SER A 113 -18.80 7.68 20.76
CA SER A 113 -18.28 8.26 19.53
C SER A 113 -17.75 7.13 18.65
N ILE A 114 -18.16 7.16 17.38
CA ILE A 114 -17.79 6.18 16.39
C ILE A 114 -17.04 6.93 15.32
N SER A 115 -15.84 6.47 15.04
CA SER A 115 -14.96 7.07 14.06
C SER A 115 -14.37 5.98 13.21
N ASP A 116 -14.09 6.32 11.97
CA ASP A 116 -13.31 5.48 11.08
C ASP A 116 -11.84 5.49 11.55
N GLY A 117 -11.31 4.30 11.81
CA GLY A 117 -9.95 4.08 12.30
C GLY A 117 -8.89 4.07 11.20
N GLY A 118 -9.31 4.15 9.94
CA GLY A 118 -8.39 4.16 8.83
C GLY A 118 -9.08 4.21 7.48
N GLY A 119 -9.58 5.38 7.06
CA GLY A 119 -10.00 5.66 5.69
C GLY A 119 -10.94 4.60 5.06
N GLY A 120 -12.22 4.63 5.42
CA GLY A 120 -13.23 3.74 4.86
C GLY A 120 -13.34 3.86 3.35
N THR A 121 -13.24 2.73 2.64
CA THR A 121 -13.42 2.70 1.19
C THR A 121 -14.91 2.57 0.85
N VAL A 122 -15.39 3.41 -0.07
CA VAL A 122 -16.73 3.23 -0.66
C VAL A 122 -16.56 2.63 -2.04
N LEU A 123 -17.12 1.45 -2.24
CA LEU A 123 -17.21 0.79 -3.53
C LEU A 123 -18.50 1.22 -4.21
N TRP A 124 -18.52 1.24 -5.53
CA TRP A 124 -19.71 1.63 -6.25
C TRP A 124 -19.79 1.01 -7.64
N ASN A 125 -21.01 0.81 -8.12
CA ASN A 125 -21.34 0.32 -9.44
C ASN A 125 -22.48 1.12 -10.07
N ILE A 126 -22.51 1.11 -11.40
CA ILE A 126 -23.66 1.58 -12.18
C ILE A 126 -24.66 0.42 -12.26
N VAL A 127 -25.88 0.71 -11.83
CA VAL A 127 -26.95 -0.26 -11.53
C VAL A 127 -28.20 0.02 -12.36
N ASP A 128 -28.06 0.73 -13.48
CA ASP A 128 -29.14 0.92 -14.45
C ASP A 128 -29.32 -0.31 -15.35
N GLN A 129 -28.31 -1.17 -15.41
CA GLN A 129 -28.28 -2.46 -16.10
C GLN A 129 -27.59 -3.50 -15.22
N GLN A 130 -27.95 -4.78 -15.40
CA GLN A 130 -27.45 -5.87 -14.55
C GLN A 130 -25.96 -6.17 -14.77
N ASN A 131 -25.47 -6.00 -15.99
CA ASN A 131 -24.10 -6.29 -16.38
C ASN A 131 -23.70 -5.48 -17.61
N CYS A 132 -22.41 -5.55 -17.90
CA CYS A 132 -21.73 -4.89 -18.99
C CYS A 132 -22.30 -5.30 -20.35
N ALA A 133 -22.59 -6.59 -20.55
CA ALA A 133 -23.16 -7.09 -21.79
C ALA A 133 -24.54 -6.48 -22.08
N SER A 134 -25.34 -6.24 -21.04
CA SER A 134 -26.64 -5.56 -21.15
C SER A 134 -26.48 -4.06 -21.35
N ALA A 135 -25.53 -3.43 -20.64
CA ALA A 135 -25.21 -2.01 -20.77
C ALA A 135 -24.75 -1.63 -22.18
N MET A 136 -23.91 -2.46 -22.81
CA MET A 136 -23.41 -2.21 -24.17
C MET A 136 -24.50 -2.25 -25.26
N ARG A 137 -25.65 -2.88 -25.00
CA ARG A 137 -26.75 -2.94 -25.97
C ARG A 137 -27.39 -1.57 -26.20
N ASN A 138 -27.42 -0.71 -25.17
CA ASN A 138 -28.01 0.62 -25.29
C ASN A 138 -26.93 1.72 -25.23
N ARG A 139 -26.36 2.05 -26.39
CA ARG A 139 -25.29 3.06 -26.51
C ARG A 139 -25.67 4.45 -26.00
N THR A 140 -26.96 4.80 -25.93
CA THR A 140 -27.40 6.12 -25.46
C THR A 140 -27.31 6.29 -23.94
N ARG A 141 -27.35 5.19 -23.19
CA ARG A 141 -27.24 5.17 -21.72
C ARG A 141 -25.95 4.56 -21.21
N TYR A 142 -25.12 4.04 -22.12
CA TYR A 142 -23.87 3.41 -21.79
C TYR A 142 -22.88 4.42 -21.20
N ALA A 143 -22.39 4.17 -20.00
CA ALA A 143 -21.59 5.14 -19.26
C ALA A 143 -20.09 5.14 -19.62
N CYS A 144 -19.56 4.05 -20.18
CA CYS A 144 -18.13 3.92 -20.46
C CYS A 144 -17.77 4.55 -21.82
N ILE A 145 -17.96 5.86 -21.93
CA ILE A 145 -17.81 6.60 -23.19
C ILE A 145 -16.37 7.03 -23.48
N GLY A 146 -15.47 6.97 -22.49
CA GLY A 146 -14.09 7.38 -22.67
C GLY A 146 -13.36 6.55 -23.73
N LYS A 147 -12.52 7.20 -24.54
CA LYS A 147 -11.56 6.47 -25.39
C LYS A 147 -10.62 5.68 -24.49
N HIS A 148 -10.34 4.41 -24.81
CA HIS A 148 -9.62 3.49 -23.91
C HIS A 148 -10.36 3.18 -22.60
N SER A 149 -11.66 3.41 -22.53
CA SER A 149 -12.50 2.87 -21.46
C SER A 149 -12.96 1.46 -21.81
N LEU A 150 -12.85 0.57 -20.84
CA LEU A 150 -13.42 -0.77 -20.84
C LEU A 150 -14.52 -0.82 -19.79
N CYS A 151 -15.44 -1.74 -19.98
CA CYS A 151 -16.51 -2.01 -19.05
C CYS A 151 -16.26 -3.37 -18.42
N GLY A 152 -16.43 -3.43 -17.10
CA GLY A 152 -16.21 -4.63 -16.30
C GLY A 152 -17.44 -4.97 -15.48
N ASP A 153 -17.80 -6.26 -15.48
CA ASP A 153 -18.75 -6.83 -14.54
C ASP A 153 -18.05 -6.91 -13.19
N HIS A 154 -18.23 -5.88 -12.36
CA HIS A 154 -17.47 -5.74 -11.13
C HIS A 154 -18.17 -6.50 -10.00
N SER A 155 -17.72 -7.73 -9.73
CA SER A 155 -18.28 -8.66 -8.73
C SER A 155 -17.99 -8.31 -7.26
N VAL A 156 -17.38 -7.15 -7.00
CA VAL A 156 -16.91 -6.77 -5.65
C VAL A 156 -18.00 -6.03 -4.85
N THR A 157 -19.12 -5.64 -5.46
CA THR A 157 -20.26 -5.06 -4.74
C THR A 157 -21.33 -6.12 -4.49
N SER A 158 -22.15 -5.93 -3.44
CA SER A 158 -23.30 -6.81 -3.18
C SER A 158 -24.42 -6.69 -4.22
N THR A 159 -24.34 -5.67 -5.08
CA THR A 159 -25.33 -5.37 -6.12
C THR A 159 -24.82 -5.68 -7.53
N ASP A 160 -25.68 -6.32 -8.32
CA ASP A 160 -25.47 -6.53 -9.76
C ASP A 160 -25.34 -5.17 -10.47
N GLY A 161 -24.34 -5.04 -11.33
CA GLY A 161 -24.08 -3.83 -12.08
C GLY A 161 -22.80 -3.92 -12.90
N TYR A 162 -22.37 -2.78 -13.43
CA TYR A 162 -21.10 -2.67 -14.14
C TYR A 162 -20.34 -1.42 -13.70
N ASN A 163 -19.03 -1.41 -13.96
CA ASN A 163 -18.19 -0.23 -13.79
C ASN A 163 -17.36 0.00 -15.06
N CYS A 164 -16.82 1.21 -15.19
CA CYS A 164 -15.90 1.57 -16.25
C CYS A 164 -14.49 1.67 -15.69
N ILE A 165 -13.53 1.09 -16.40
CA ILE A 165 -12.10 1.14 -16.07
C ILE A 165 -11.33 1.53 -17.32
N CYS A 166 -10.20 2.20 -17.16
CA CYS A 166 -9.34 2.42 -18.31
C CYS A 166 -8.66 1.11 -18.71
N SER A 167 -8.46 0.89 -20.01
CA SER A 167 -7.70 -0.26 -20.53
C SER A 167 -6.27 -0.23 -20.01
N ALA A 168 -5.61 -1.39 -19.97
CA ALA A 168 -4.22 -1.52 -19.54
C ALA A 168 -3.31 -0.43 -20.16
N GLY A 169 -2.49 0.21 -19.32
CA GLY A 169 -1.63 1.32 -19.72
C GLY A 169 -2.28 2.71 -19.75
N TYR A 170 -3.58 2.80 -19.48
CA TYR A 170 -4.33 4.05 -19.38
C TYR A 170 -4.93 4.21 -17.99
N ALA A 171 -5.02 5.45 -17.53
CA ALA A 171 -5.64 5.80 -16.27
C ALA A 171 -6.29 7.19 -16.30
N GLY A 172 -7.23 7.43 -15.38
CA GLY A 172 -7.99 8.67 -15.31
C GLY A 172 -9.47 8.38 -15.09
N ASN A 173 -10.33 9.19 -15.69
CA ASN A 173 -11.78 9.08 -15.57
C ASN A 173 -12.37 8.37 -16.81
N PRO A 174 -12.77 7.09 -16.72
CA PRO A 174 -13.30 6.33 -17.85
C PRO A 174 -14.72 6.74 -18.29
N PHE A 175 -15.42 7.57 -17.51
CA PHE A 175 -16.81 7.97 -17.77
C PHE A 175 -16.95 9.22 -18.64
N ILE A 176 -15.85 9.85 -19.04
CA ILE A 176 -15.85 11.06 -19.85
C ILE A 176 -15.01 10.86 -21.10
N GLN A 177 -15.37 11.57 -22.17
CA GLN A 177 -14.61 11.59 -23.41
C GLN A 177 -13.15 12.00 -23.11
N ASP A 178 -12.18 11.25 -23.63
CA ASP A 178 -10.75 11.44 -23.42
C ASP A 178 -10.27 11.47 -21.95
N GLY A 179 -11.08 10.98 -21.01
CA GLY A 179 -10.72 10.95 -19.59
C GLY A 179 -9.73 9.85 -19.22
N CYS A 180 -9.55 8.83 -20.05
CA CYS A 180 -8.46 7.86 -19.92
C CYS A 180 -7.24 8.34 -20.71
N SER A 181 -6.17 8.60 -19.98
CA SER A 181 -4.89 9.06 -20.55
C SER A 181 -3.79 8.05 -20.23
N ARG A 182 -2.78 7.93 -21.09
CA ARG A 182 -1.59 7.11 -20.75
C ARG A 182 -0.96 7.66 -19.48
N ASP A 183 -0.36 6.77 -18.68
CA ASP A 183 0.36 7.16 -17.48
C ASP A 183 1.50 8.15 -17.82
N LYS A 184 1.26 9.42 -17.51
CA LYS A 184 2.22 10.53 -17.64
C LYS A 184 2.54 11.14 -16.26
N GLY A 185 2.08 10.50 -15.18
CA GLY A 185 2.11 11.07 -13.84
C GLY A 185 3.44 10.92 -13.11
N TYR A 186 4.39 10.14 -13.64
CA TYR A 186 5.70 9.99 -13.03
C TYR A 186 6.58 11.20 -13.35
N ASN A 187 6.84 12.02 -12.34
CA ASN A 187 7.87 13.04 -12.39
C ASN A 187 9.22 12.40 -12.05
N PRO A 188 10.26 12.47 -12.89
CA PRO A 188 11.58 11.92 -12.56
C PRO A 188 12.45 12.83 -11.69
N ILE A 189 12.07 14.10 -11.53
CA ILE A 189 12.83 15.08 -10.77
C ILE A 189 11.93 15.66 -9.68
N PRO A 190 12.26 15.52 -8.39
CA PRO A 190 11.47 16.14 -7.34
C PRO A 190 11.41 17.66 -7.57
N SER A 191 10.20 18.21 -7.54
CA SER A 191 9.94 19.64 -7.75
C SER A 191 10.52 20.52 -6.62
N ARG A 192 10.90 19.92 -5.50
CA ARG A 192 11.49 20.57 -4.33
C ARG A 192 12.83 19.95 -3.95
N ALA A 193 13.82 20.77 -3.63
CA ALA A 193 15.17 20.32 -3.23
C ALA A 193 15.26 19.91 -1.74
N ASN A 194 14.59 20.64 -0.85
CA ASN A 194 14.66 20.46 0.61
C ASN A 194 13.50 19.60 1.12
N CYS A 195 13.57 18.30 0.84
CA CYS A 195 12.57 17.31 1.24
C CYS A 195 12.96 16.59 2.53
N THR A 196 12.02 16.35 3.42
CA THR A 196 12.21 15.41 4.53
C THR A 196 12.36 13.98 3.99
N ARG A 197 13.45 13.29 4.36
CA ARG A 197 13.84 11.96 3.84
C ARG A 197 13.91 10.87 4.91
N SER A 198 13.31 11.11 6.07
CA SER A 198 13.25 10.14 7.15
C SER A 198 11.99 10.34 7.98
N CYS A 199 11.41 9.24 8.44
CA CYS A 199 10.34 9.22 9.42
C CYS A 199 10.71 8.21 10.51
N GLY A 200 11.00 8.71 11.72
CA GLY A 200 11.61 7.89 12.77
C GLY A 200 12.93 7.29 12.29
N ASN A 201 13.03 5.96 12.34
CA ASN A 201 14.23 5.21 11.93
C ASN A 201 14.20 4.76 10.45
N ILE A 202 13.14 5.08 9.70
CA ILE A 202 12.99 4.63 8.32
C ILE A 202 13.38 5.75 7.37
N SER A 203 14.28 5.44 6.43
CA SER A 203 14.63 6.35 5.34
C SER A 203 13.53 6.35 4.27
N VAL A 204 13.19 7.54 3.77
CA VAL A 204 12.18 7.78 2.71
C VAL A 204 12.88 8.34 1.46
N PRO A 205 13.61 7.50 0.72
CA PRO A 205 14.24 7.87 -0.54
C PRO A 205 13.22 8.10 -1.66
N TYR A 206 13.62 8.90 -2.65
CA TYR A 206 12.91 8.99 -3.92
C TYR A 206 12.77 7.60 -4.56
N PRO A 207 11.61 7.21 -5.13
CA PRO A 207 10.54 8.06 -5.64
C PRO A 207 9.43 8.38 -4.64
N PHE A 208 9.58 7.97 -3.38
CA PHE A 208 8.63 8.28 -2.30
C PHE A 208 8.91 9.65 -1.68
N GLY A 209 7.94 10.19 -0.96
CA GLY A 209 8.05 11.49 -0.31
C GLY A 209 6.94 11.71 0.71
N LEU A 210 7.24 12.56 1.70
CA LEU A 210 6.32 12.95 2.78
C LEU A 210 5.55 14.24 2.47
N GLU A 211 6.02 14.98 1.47
CA GLU A 211 5.61 16.36 1.18
C GLU A 211 5.32 16.49 -0.32
N GLU A 212 4.41 17.41 -0.66
CA GLU A 212 4.12 17.74 -2.05
C GLU A 212 5.41 18.20 -2.77
N GLY A 213 5.60 17.70 -4.00
CA GLY A 213 6.81 17.94 -4.79
C GLY A 213 8.03 17.12 -4.37
N CYS A 214 7.94 16.26 -3.34
CA CYS A 214 9.04 15.41 -2.88
C CYS A 214 8.92 13.93 -3.25
N PHE A 215 7.76 13.52 -3.76
CA PHE A 215 7.47 12.21 -4.34
C PHE A 215 7.32 12.32 -5.87
N ALA A 216 7.54 11.22 -6.59
CA ALA A 216 7.47 11.17 -8.04
C ALA A 216 6.03 11.22 -8.59
N ARG A 217 5.06 10.77 -7.79
CA ARG A 217 3.63 10.73 -8.12
C ARG A 217 2.80 10.60 -6.83
N GLU A 218 1.53 10.98 -6.87
CA GLU A 218 0.64 10.98 -5.70
C GLU A 218 0.59 9.62 -5.00
N GLU A 219 0.59 8.52 -5.78
CA GLU A 219 0.55 7.16 -5.24
C GLU A 219 1.82 6.78 -4.45
N PHE A 220 2.89 7.60 -4.50
CA PHE A 220 4.12 7.41 -3.73
C PHE A 220 4.24 8.38 -2.54
N GLN A 221 3.17 9.10 -2.23
CA GLN A 221 3.08 9.89 -1.01
C GLN A 221 2.98 8.96 0.21
N LEU A 222 3.82 9.21 1.20
CA LEU A 222 3.80 8.56 2.50
C LEU A 222 3.44 9.58 3.57
N ASN A 223 2.90 9.11 4.70
CA ASN A 223 2.58 9.96 5.84
C ASN A 223 3.44 9.59 7.04
N CYS A 224 3.93 10.58 7.77
CA CYS A 224 4.68 10.38 9.00
C CYS A 224 3.90 10.94 10.19
N THR A 225 3.59 10.11 11.19
CA THR A 225 2.96 10.60 12.43
C THR A 225 4.01 11.24 13.32
N ASN A 226 3.77 12.46 13.80
CA ASN A 226 4.75 13.24 14.55
C ASN A 226 4.46 13.20 16.06
N MET A 227 5.08 12.27 16.77
CA MET A 227 5.38 12.39 18.20
C MET A 227 6.87 12.12 18.34
N ALA A 228 7.63 13.09 18.88
CA ALA A 228 9.07 13.27 18.72
C ALA A 228 10.00 12.08 19.12
N SER A 229 9.44 10.95 19.57
CA SER A 229 10.15 9.69 19.89
C SER A 229 9.41 8.40 19.44
N SER A 230 8.28 8.50 18.74
CA SER A 230 7.48 7.35 18.27
C SER A 230 6.91 7.60 16.87
N ALA A 231 7.69 8.22 15.98
CA ALA A 231 7.23 8.51 14.63
C ALA A 231 6.99 7.23 13.83
N VAL A 232 5.79 7.09 13.28
CA VAL A 232 5.37 5.92 12.50
C VAL A 232 5.19 6.34 11.04
N LEU A 233 5.85 5.63 10.13
CA LEU A 233 5.71 5.81 8.69
C LEU A 233 4.50 5.00 8.22
N MET A 234 3.59 5.67 7.52
CA MET A 234 2.34 5.11 7.04
C MET A 234 2.27 5.17 5.51
N PHE A 235 1.80 4.09 4.90
CA PHE A 235 1.41 4.03 3.49
C PHE A 235 -0.07 3.71 3.42
N GLY A 236 -0.90 4.73 3.15
CA GLY A 236 -2.34 4.62 3.38
C GLY A 236 -2.64 4.30 4.84
N LEU A 237 -3.11 3.08 5.09
CA LEU A 237 -3.47 2.56 6.43
C LEU A 237 -2.39 1.67 7.03
N ASP A 238 -1.41 1.28 6.24
CA ASP A 238 -0.42 0.30 6.63
C ASP A 238 0.75 1.01 7.30
N GLN A 239 1.23 0.43 8.40
CA GLN A 239 2.49 0.85 8.99
C GLN A 239 3.63 0.26 8.18
N VAL A 240 4.46 1.12 7.60
CA VAL A 240 5.67 0.73 6.88
C VAL A 240 6.74 0.34 7.89
N MET A 241 7.28 -0.86 7.72
CA MET A 241 8.37 -1.42 8.52
C MET A 241 9.73 -1.26 7.85
N ASP A 242 9.75 -1.40 6.52
CA ASP A 242 10.98 -1.32 5.73
C ASP A 242 10.66 -0.87 4.30
N LEU A 243 11.55 -0.05 3.74
CA LEU A 243 11.45 0.45 2.37
C LEU A 243 12.79 0.25 1.67
N ASN A 244 12.83 -0.67 0.71
CA ASN A 244 14.04 -1.02 -0.02
C ASN A 244 13.93 -0.68 -1.50
N VAL A 245 14.48 0.47 -1.89
CA VAL A 245 14.48 0.94 -3.29
C VAL A 245 15.27 0.03 -4.23
N TYR A 246 16.37 -0.56 -3.77
CA TYR A 246 17.19 -1.44 -4.58
C TYR A 246 16.45 -2.74 -4.92
N GLN A 247 15.77 -3.33 -3.94
CA GLN A 247 14.96 -4.53 -4.13
C GLN A 247 13.59 -4.22 -4.74
N GLY A 248 13.13 -2.96 -4.64
CA GLY A 248 11.82 -2.51 -5.08
C GLY A 248 10.69 -3.06 -4.21
N THR A 249 10.90 -3.13 -2.89
CA THR A 249 9.95 -3.72 -1.94
C THR A 249 9.62 -2.79 -0.78
N ILE A 250 8.34 -2.70 -0.43
CA ILE A 250 7.85 -2.08 0.82
C ILE A 250 7.33 -3.21 1.69
N LYS A 251 7.84 -3.31 2.92
CA LYS A 251 7.27 -4.21 3.93
C LYS A 251 6.36 -3.40 4.82
N SER A 252 5.10 -3.78 4.89
CA SER A 252 4.14 -3.13 5.77
C SER A 252 3.42 -4.14 6.65
N ILE A 253 2.89 -3.63 7.77
CA ILE A 253 2.00 -4.37 8.66
C ILE A 253 0.67 -3.64 8.78
N TRP A 254 -0.39 -4.42 8.90
CA TRP A 254 -1.66 -3.93 9.41
C TRP A 254 -1.67 -4.06 10.93
N PRO A 255 -1.89 -2.98 11.69
CA PRO A 255 -1.77 -3.00 13.14
C PRO A 255 -2.74 -3.94 13.89
N ASP A 256 -3.75 -4.54 13.24
CA ASP A 256 -4.85 -5.19 13.97
C ASP A 256 -5.46 -6.45 13.30
N GLN A 257 -4.70 -7.41 12.77
CA GLN A 257 -5.30 -8.71 12.40
C GLN A 257 -4.40 -9.90 12.74
N GLN A 258 -4.84 -10.70 13.73
CA GLN A 258 -4.48 -12.11 13.81
C GLN A 258 -5.03 -12.87 12.59
N GLY A 259 -4.21 -13.05 11.55
CA GLY A 259 -4.19 -14.32 10.81
C GLY A 259 -5.02 -14.42 9.52
N ALA A 260 -5.23 -13.33 8.77
CA ALA A 260 -5.81 -13.42 7.44
C ALA A 260 -4.81 -13.06 6.34
N SER A 261 -4.68 -13.93 5.33
CA SER A 261 -3.97 -13.67 4.08
C SER A 261 -4.94 -13.05 3.08
N PHE A 262 -4.71 -11.82 2.64
CA PHE A 262 -5.52 -11.16 1.61
C PHE A 262 -4.66 -10.66 0.43
N TYR A 263 -5.29 -10.56 -0.75
CA TYR A 263 -4.76 -9.91 -1.94
C TYR A 263 -5.22 -8.45 -1.96
N HIS A 264 -4.36 -7.50 -1.63
CA HIS A 264 -4.67 -6.08 -1.82
C HIS A 264 -3.98 -5.54 -3.07
N ILE A 265 -4.80 -5.23 -4.08
CA ILE A 265 -4.44 -4.31 -5.16
C ILE A 265 -4.88 -2.92 -4.69
N PHE A 266 -3.94 -2.08 -4.27
CA PHE A 266 -4.28 -0.70 -3.94
C PHE A 266 -4.63 0.06 -5.22
N SER A 267 -5.93 0.37 -5.36
CA SER A 267 -6.52 1.33 -6.29
C SER A 267 -6.59 0.96 -7.78
N ARG A 268 -7.44 1.70 -8.51
CA ARG A 268 -7.77 1.62 -9.96
C ARG A 268 -6.55 1.75 -10.90
N ARG A 269 -5.36 1.95 -10.34
CA ARG A 269 -4.02 1.97 -10.94
C ARG A 269 -3.13 1.05 -10.10
N ALA A 270 -3.19 -0.25 -10.36
CA ALA A 270 -2.43 -1.25 -9.60
C ALA A 270 -0.92 -0.99 -9.74
N LEU A 271 -0.33 -0.20 -8.83
CA LEU A 271 1.11 0.05 -8.80
C LEU A 271 1.84 -0.83 -7.79
N PHE A 272 1.12 -1.59 -6.96
CA PHE A 272 1.65 -2.37 -5.84
C PHE A 272 1.08 -3.80 -5.82
N VAL A 273 1.90 -4.81 -5.47
CA VAL A 273 1.50 -6.25 -5.36
C VAL A 273 2.20 -6.92 -4.18
N GLY A 274 1.50 -7.61 -3.25
CA GLY A 274 2.09 -8.30 -2.09
C GLY A 274 1.26 -9.47 -1.49
N TYR A 275 1.88 -10.28 -0.60
CA TYR A 275 1.31 -11.48 0.06
C TYR A 275 1.77 -11.63 1.54
N GLY A 276 0.90 -12.15 2.44
CA GLY A 276 1.24 -12.65 3.80
C GLY A 276 1.02 -11.69 5.00
N TYR A 277 1.02 -12.20 6.24
CA TYR A 277 0.79 -11.43 7.50
C TYR A 277 1.69 -10.18 7.66
N PHE A 278 2.91 -10.26 7.13
CA PHE A 278 3.74 -9.12 6.76
C PHE A 278 3.71 -9.03 5.23
N TYR A 279 3.08 -8.00 4.66
CA TYR A 279 2.97 -7.89 3.21
C TYR A 279 4.24 -7.21 2.67
N SER A 280 5.06 -7.99 1.96
CA SER A 280 6.15 -7.43 1.15
C SER A 280 5.61 -7.08 -0.22
N MET A 281 5.30 -5.80 -0.44
CA MET A 281 4.76 -5.28 -1.69
C MET A 281 5.86 -4.87 -2.65
N GLN A 282 5.76 -5.23 -3.93
CA GLN A 282 6.56 -4.65 -5.00
C GLN A 282 5.84 -3.48 -5.64
N TRP A 283 6.57 -2.44 -6.05
CA TRP A 283 5.99 -1.32 -6.79
C TRP A 283 6.47 -1.23 -8.24
N VAL A 284 5.67 -0.56 -9.07
CA VAL A 284 6.03 -0.11 -10.41
C VAL A 284 6.05 1.41 -10.49
N ALA A 285 6.96 1.98 -11.28
CA ALA A 285 7.03 3.41 -11.52
C ALA A 285 5.81 3.92 -12.31
N ALA A 286 5.39 3.13 -13.31
CA ALA A 286 4.17 3.36 -14.08
C ALA A 286 3.65 2.04 -14.64
N ASN A 287 2.34 2.00 -14.91
CA ASN A 287 1.71 0.91 -15.66
C ASN A 287 2.01 1.09 -17.16
N LEU A 288 3.26 0.80 -17.55
CA LEU A 288 3.77 0.85 -18.91
C LEU A 288 4.77 -0.28 -19.11
N SER A 289 4.89 -0.80 -20.32
CA SER A 289 6.02 -1.68 -20.65
C SER A 289 7.35 -0.92 -20.62
N CYS A 290 8.47 -1.62 -20.43
CA CYS A 290 9.80 -0.99 -20.51
C CYS A 290 10.02 -0.25 -21.84
N ILE A 291 9.57 -0.84 -22.95
CA ILE A 291 9.72 -0.26 -24.29
C ILE A 291 8.90 1.04 -24.40
N GLU A 292 7.68 1.05 -23.88
CA GLU A 292 6.84 2.26 -23.87
C GLU A 292 7.40 3.34 -22.96
N ALA A 293 7.88 2.96 -21.77
CA ALA A 293 8.48 3.86 -20.81
C ALA A 293 9.73 4.56 -21.38
N GLN A 294 10.61 3.81 -22.05
CA GLN A 294 11.83 4.35 -22.65
C GLN A 294 11.55 5.31 -23.81
N ARG A 295 10.40 5.19 -24.48
CA ARG A 295 9.97 6.15 -25.51
C ARG A 295 9.48 7.47 -24.92
N ASN A 296 8.96 7.46 -23.69
CA ASN A 296 8.49 8.66 -22.99
C ASN A 296 9.63 9.28 -22.14
N ILE A 297 10.57 9.96 -22.80
CA ILE A 297 11.79 10.49 -22.17
C ILE A 297 11.48 11.40 -20.97
N SER A 298 10.45 12.24 -21.05
CA SER A 298 10.10 13.19 -19.98
C SER A 298 9.54 12.53 -18.71
N GLY A 299 8.95 11.34 -18.82
CA GLY A 299 8.34 10.61 -17.70
C GLY A 299 9.08 9.33 -17.35
N TYR A 300 10.27 9.09 -17.93
CA TYR A 300 11.01 7.86 -17.72
C TYR A 300 11.68 7.84 -16.35
N ALA A 301 11.42 6.80 -15.57
CA ALA A 301 11.81 6.75 -14.16
C ALA A 301 13.28 6.37 -13.92
N CYS A 302 13.90 5.61 -14.83
CA CYS A 302 15.23 5.05 -14.60
C CYS A 302 16.29 6.06 -15.06
N VAL A 303 16.43 7.12 -14.30
CA VAL A 303 17.28 8.26 -14.66
C VAL A 303 18.75 8.07 -14.31
N SER A 304 19.09 7.08 -13.47
CA SER A 304 20.48 6.80 -13.15
C SER A 304 21.21 6.20 -14.35
N THR A 305 22.40 6.71 -14.68
CA THR A 305 23.20 6.23 -15.84
C THR A 305 23.43 4.72 -15.83
N ASN A 306 23.69 4.14 -14.66
CA ASN A 306 23.90 2.70 -14.47
C ASN A 306 22.63 1.99 -13.95
N SER A 307 21.48 2.30 -14.53
CA SER A 307 20.22 1.63 -14.22
C SER A 307 19.56 1.02 -15.45
N LYS A 308 18.72 0.02 -15.20
CA LYS A 308 17.93 -0.69 -16.21
C LYS A 308 16.46 -0.76 -15.80
N CYS A 309 15.61 -0.75 -16.81
CA CYS A 309 14.19 -1.04 -16.65
C CYS A 309 13.97 -2.54 -16.45
N VAL A 310 13.10 -2.91 -15.52
CA VAL A 310 12.68 -4.29 -15.30
C VAL A 310 11.16 -4.38 -15.24
N ALA A 311 10.60 -5.39 -15.90
CA ALA A 311 9.19 -5.74 -15.82
C ALA A 311 8.81 -6.21 -14.41
N VAL A 312 7.59 -5.92 -13.99
CA VAL A 312 6.97 -6.47 -12.78
C VAL A 312 5.67 -7.12 -13.20
N ASP A 313 5.61 -8.43 -12.98
CA ASP A 313 4.45 -9.27 -13.26
C ASP A 313 3.73 -9.57 -11.94
N GLY A 314 2.41 -9.48 -11.96
CA GLY A 314 1.54 -10.01 -10.93
C GLY A 314 1.17 -11.45 -11.25
N GLU A 315 0.42 -12.08 -10.37
CA GLU A 315 0.04 -13.50 -10.50
C GLU A 315 -0.76 -13.80 -11.77
N TRP A 316 -1.53 -12.82 -12.25
CA TRP A 316 -2.47 -12.99 -13.37
C TRP A 316 -2.23 -12.03 -14.53
N SER A 317 -1.35 -11.04 -14.39
CA SER A 317 -1.13 -10.02 -15.43
C SER A 317 0.15 -9.21 -15.24
N TYR A 318 0.63 -8.61 -16.34
CA TYR A 318 1.68 -7.59 -16.32
C TYR A 318 1.18 -6.34 -15.58
N ILE A 319 1.95 -5.85 -14.62
CA ILE A 319 1.55 -4.71 -13.76
C ILE A 319 2.18 -3.41 -14.24
N GLY A 320 3.45 -3.46 -14.66
CA GLY A 320 4.19 -2.28 -15.09
C GLY A 320 5.69 -2.49 -15.02
N TYR A 321 6.44 -1.40 -15.05
CA TYR A 321 7.90 -1.45 -14.96
C TYR A 321 8.41 -0.75 -13.71
N ARG A 322 9.59 -1.17 -13.26
CA ARG A 322 10.36 -0.48 -12.22
C ARG A 322 11.82 -0.35 -12.64
N CYS A 323 12.59 0.40 -11.87
CA CYS A 323 14.01 0.60 -12.13
C CYS A 323 14.85 -0.25 -11.18
N LYS A 324 15.95 -0.78 -11.70
CA LYS A 324 16.97 -1.53 -10.95
C LYS A 324 18.35 -1.04 -11.37
N CYS A 325 19.30 -0.96 -10.44
CA CYS A 325 20.68 -0.72 -10.83
C CYS A 325 21.19 -1.86 -11.73
N SER A 326 22.03 -1.52 -12.70
CA SER A 326 22.73 -2.49 -13.53
C SER A 326 23.62 -3.39 -12.68
N ASP A 327 23.97 -4.55 -13.22
CA ASP A 327 24.73 -5.55 -12.46
C ASP A 327 26.10 -4.97 -12.06
N GLY A 328 26.48 -5.15 -10.79
CA GLY A 328 27.68 -4.53 -10.20
C GLY A 328 27.48 -3.13 -9.60
N PHE A 329 26.30 -2.52 -9.76
CA PHE A 329 25.96 -1.21 -9.18
C PHE A 329 24.90 -1.35 -8.07
N ARG A 330 25.00 -0.51 -7.04
CA ARG A 330 24.04 -0.44 -5.92
C ARG A 330 23.59 0.99 -5.66
N GLY A 331 22.44 1.14 -5.03
CA GLY A 331 21.87 2.43 -4.66
C GLY A 331 20.50 2.67 -5.27
N ASN A 332 20.23 3.92 -5.66
CA ASN A 332 18.91 4.36 -6.09
C ASN A 332 18.85 4.57 -7.62
N PRO A 333 18.18 3.70 -8.39
CA PRO A 333 18.09 3.85 -9.83
C PRO A 333 17.17 5.02 -10.29
N TYR A 334 16.37 5.59 -9.38
CA TYR A 334 15.44 6.68 -9.64
C TYR A 334 16.06 8.08 -9.47
N THR A 335 17.36 8.18 -9.21
CA THR A 335 18.08 9.46 -9.12
C THR A 335 19.28 9.46 -10.07
N GLN A 336 19.58 10.60 -10.70
CA GLN A 336 20.52 10.68 -11.84
C GLN A 336 21.92 10.05 -11.61
N SER A 337 22.40 10.08 -10.37
CA SER A 337 23.68 9.49 -9.96
C SER A 337 23.53 8.50 -8.81
N GLY A 338 22.36 7.89 -8.67
CA GLY A 338 22.05 7.07 -7.50
C GLY A 338 22.57 5.63 -7.57
N CYS A 339 22.81 5.08 -8.76
CA CYS A 339 23.49 3.78 -8.88
C CYS A 339 25.01 3.98 -8.89
N GLN A 340 25.63 3.67 -7.76
CA GLN A 340 27.07 3.78 -7.54
C GLN A 340 27.70 2.39 -7.65
N GLY A 341 28.79 2.30 -8.41
CA GLY A 341 29.56 1.07 -8.58
C GLY A 341 30.59 0.96 -7.46
N ASN A 342 30.70 -0.23 -6.87
CA ASN A 342 31.82 -0.52 -5.99
C ASN A 342 32.93 -1.10 -6.86
N TYR A 343 33.89 -0.27 -7.29
CA TYR A 343 35.03 -0.70 -8.11
C TYR A 343 36.00 -1.66 -7.39
N THR A 344 35.62 -2.21 -6.23
CA THR A 344 36.54 -2.84 -5.26
C THR A 344 36.20 -4.27 -4.85
N HIS A 345 35.12 -4.89 -5.34
CA HIS A 345 34.78 -6.26 -4.95
C HIS A 345 34.57 -7.16 -6.17
N CYS A 346 35.66 -7.70 -6.72
CA CYS A 346 35.62 -9.11 -7.11
C CYS A 346 35.29 -9.90 -5.84
N PRO A 347 34.33 -10.84 -5.85
CA PRO A 347 34.12 -11.69 -4.70
C PRO A 347 35.43 -12.44 -4.45
N SER A 348 36.14 -12.08 -3.39
CA SER A 348 37.18 -12.92 -2.83
C SER A 348 36.50 -14.25 -2.52
N LEU A 349 36.79 -15.28 -3.32
CA LEU A 349 36.47 -16.65 -2.94
C LEU A 349 36.99 -16.82 -1.51
N SER A 350 36.10 -17.18 -0.59
CA SER A 350 36.49 -17.49 0.78
C SER A 350 37.58 -18.54 0.77
N SER A 351 38.56 -18.36 1.65
CA SER A 351 39.80 -19.14 1.79
C SER A 351 39.61 -20.62 2.17
N GLU A 352 38.40 -21.17 2.04
CA GLU A 352 38.09 -22.58 2.32
C GLU A 352 37.95 -23.45 1.05
N LEU A 353 38.02 -22.86 -0.15
CA LEU A 353 38.12 -23.62 -1.40
C LEU A 353 39.56 -23.74 -1.93
N LEU A 354 40.57 -23.61 -1.06
CA LEU A 354 41.98 -23.61 -1.46
C LEU A 354 42.61 -25.02 -1.58
N THR A 355 41.84 -26.10 -1.44
CA THR A 355 42.43 -27.45 -1.30
C THR A 355 41.79 -28.54 -2.18
N VAL A 356 41.31 -28.24 -3.38
CA VAL A 356 40.83 -29.31 -4.30
C VAL A 356 41.40 -29.27 -5.72
N ILE A 357 42.02 -28.20 -6.21
CA ILE A 357 42.53 -28.23 -7.60
C ILE A 357 43.96 -27.66 -7.68
N PHE A 358 44.91 -28.37 -7.05
CA PHE A 358 46.30 -28.38 -7.50
C PHE A 358 46.39 -29.21 -8.79
N LYS A 359 46.13 -28.59 -9.95
CA LYS A 359 46.60 -28.98 -11.30
C LYS A 359 45.79 -28.21 -12.36
N SER A 360 46.09 -26.93 -12.54
CA SER A 360 46.05 -26.20 -13.82
C SER A 360 46.10 -24.70 -13.53
N PHE A 361 47.11 -24.02 -14.06
CA PHE A 361 47.37 -22.60 -13.89
C PHE A 361 46.18 -21.73 -14.33
N HIS A 362 45.71 -20.83 -13.46
CA HIS A 362 45.01 -19.59 -13.83
C HIS A 362 45.81 -18.42 -13.25
N VAL A 363 46.60 -17.75 -14.10
CA VAL A 363 47.23 -16.47 -13.76
C VAL A 363 46.43 -15.39 -14.48
N VAL A 364 45.73 -14.54 -13.73
CA VAL A 364 45.14 -13.30 -14.26
C VAL A 364 46.14 -12.18 -14.01
N TYR A 365 46.80 -11.71 -15.06
CA TYR A 365 47.58 -10.47 -15.00
C TYR A 365 46.65 -9.28 -15.22
N CYS A 366 46.59 -8.37 -14.24
CA CYS A 366 46.33 -6.97 -14.55
C CYS A 366 47.65 -6.37 -15.05
N PRO A 367 47.69 -5.72 -16.24
CA PRO A 367 48.90 -5.02 -16.64
C PRO A 367 49.10 -3.85 -15.67
N SER A 368 50.16 -3.94 -14.86
CA SER A 368 50.61 -2.83 -14.04
C SER A 368 51.04 -1.68 -14.94
N GLY A 369 50.41 -0.52 -14.72
CA GLY A 369 50.88 0.76 -15.21
C GLY A 369 50.14 1.26 -16.44
N TYR A 370 49.08 2.06 -16.23
CA TYR A 370 48.88 3.37 -16.87
C TYR A 370 47.90 4.16 -16.00
N TYR A 371 48.33 5.35 -15.57
CA TYR A 371 47.55 6.28 -14.76
C TYR A 371 46.29 6.75 -15.49
N ALA A 372 45.22 6.92 -14.70
CA ALA A 372 44.06 7.79 -14.92
C ALA A 372 43.68 8.15 -16.37
N ALA A 373 42.74 7.39 -16.94
CA ALA A 373 41.80 7.93 -17.92
C ALA A 373 40.38 7.49 -17.55
N LYS A 374 39.48 8.47 -17.40
CA LYS A 374 38.04 8.26 -17.22
C LYS A 374 37.52 7.39 -18.38
N ASN A 375 36.80 6.31 -18.05
CA ASN A 375 36.07 5.39 -18.94
C ASN A 375 36.83 4.14 -19.45
N VAL A 376 37.17 3.21 -18.56
CA VAL A 376 37.42 1.80 -18.95
C VAL A 376 36.47 0.89 -18.18
N ILE A 377 35.65 0.13 -18.91
CA ILE A 377 34.80 -0.94 -18.38
C ILE A 377 35.68 -2.18 -18.24
N CYS A 378 35.95 -2.64 -17.01
CA CYS A 378 36.53 -3.97 -16.80
C CYS A 378 35.42 -5.03 -16.97
N THR A 379 35.38 -5.71 -18.11
CA THR A 379 34.53 -6.89 -18.31
C THR A 379 35.27 -8.16 -17.89
N CYS A 380 34.80 -8.84 -16.85
CA CYS A 380 35.20 -10.23 -16.58
C CYS A 380 34.55 -11.16 -17.60
N HIS A 381 35.32 -11.65 -18.58
CA HIS A 381 34.86 -12.71 -19.48
C HIS A 381 35.29 -14.08 -18.96
N VAL A 382 34.31 -14.97 -18.74
CA VAL A 382 34.55 -16.42 -18.61
C VAL A 382 34.50 -17.00 -20.01
N LEU A 383 35.66 -17.33 -20.59
CA LEU A 383 35.75 -18.03 -21.88
C LEU A 383 35.82 -19.54 -21.62
N PHE A 384 34.78 -20.27 -22.02
CA PHE A 384 34.79 -21.73 -22.09
C PHE A 384 35.38 -22.17 -23.44
N PHE A 385 36.52 -22.86 -23.44
CA PHE A 385 36.98 -23.63 -24.59
C PHE A 385 36.84 -25.13 -24.30
N SER A 386 36.01 -25.82 -25.08
CA SER A 386 35.96 -27.29 -25.10
C SER A 386 37.12 -27.81 -25.95
N ILE A 387 38.06 -28.52 -25.31
CA ILE A 387 39.10 -29.27 -26.03
C ILE A 387 38.59 -30.68 -26.30
N LYS A 388 38.37 -31.02 -27.57
CA LYS A 388 38.22 -32.42 -28.04
C LYS A 388 39.60 -33.08 -27.97
N MET A 389 39.75 -34.12 -27.15
CA MET A 389 40.94 -34.98 -27.19
C MET A 389 40.78 -36.05 -28.27
N SER A 390 41.70 -36.08 -29.24
CA SER A 390 41.92 -37.23 -30.12
C SER A 390 43.03 -38.09 -29.50
N TYR A 391 42.73 -39.35 -29.23
CA TYR A 391 43.73 -40.33 -28.80
C TYR A 391 44.53 -40.81 -30.02
N GLY A 392 45.85 -40.73 -29.95
CA GLY A 392 46.80 -41.38 -30.84
C GLY A 392 47.57 -42.45 -30.08
#